data_AF-A0A9E5GXC5-F1
#
_entry.id   AF-A0A9E5GXC5-F1
#
_cell.length_a   1.000
_cell.length_b   1.000
_cell.length_c   1.000
_cell.angle_alpha   90.00
_cell.angle_beta   90.00
_cell.angle_gamma   90.00
#
_symmetry.space_group_name_H-M   'P 1'
#
loop_
_entity.id
_entity.type
_entity.pdbx_description
1 polymer ?
#
loop_
_entity_poly.entity_id
_entity_poly.type
_entity_poly.pdbx_seq_one_letter_code
_entity_poly.pdbx_strand_id
1 'polypeptide(L)'
;MGYVFDISGFKAFILQESGRFRIDGLSIWYNSIPIPVDLFEIFFDSWRDNFKIYLDHLMVALMLEQLLQEHEELELSVQDFPNAEAIKSNRQALYKILSECKSARSEFTSLAQELAAILSVENYQFDINDLLEAASIEGKKYKRMFLPKEFRKLIKIRIAGSLDSVATSNGDMFGNIIADRLKLYRSGFSDALAGLFNKLLEYKIDKCSGFIAVTGSSILRFGDEGSSNKLIQVIKEKTVDGSLWEPLFDGEIKIRLNPSHPHYEVITKCSNPEAVIKILGVMARLEMNCSNSNELKIIENVRARISRELWMSD
;
A
#
# COMPACT_ATOMS: atom_id res chain seq x y z
N MET A 1 18.76 -10.72 -2.29
CA MET A 1 17.46 -10.80 -3.00
C MET A 1 16.77 -9.48 -2.80
N GLY A 2 16.44 -8.76 -3.88
CA GLY A 2 15.62 -7.55 -3.77
C GLY A 2 14.24 -7.95 -3.27
N TYR A 3 13.71 -7.22 -2.30
CA TYR A 3 12.33 -7.46 -1.86
C TYR A 3 11.39 -6.89 -2.93
N VAL A 4 10.40 -7.69 -3.35
CA VAL A 4 9.25 -7.18 -4.12
C VAL A 4 8.33 -6.53 -3.11
N PHE A 5 7.90 -5.29 -3.35
CA PHE A 5 6.97 -4.59 -2.46
C PHE A 5 5.58 -5.21 -2.57
N ASP A 6 5.37 -6.28 -1.81
CA ASP A 6 4.11 -6.98 -1.67
C ASP A 6 3.91 -7.41 -0.21
N ILE A 7 2.70 -7.90 0.10
CA ILE A 7 2.33 -8.25 1.46
C ILE A 7 3.12 -9.43 2.02
N SER A 8 3.51 -10.37 1.18
CA SER A 8 4.29 -11.55 1.57
C SER A 8 5.71 -11.17 1.92
N GLY A 9 6.33 -10.31 1.11
CA GLY A 9 7.63 -9.71 1.33
C GLY A 9 7.63 -8.83 2.58
N PHE A 10 6.59 -8.03 2.78
CA PHE A 10 6.46 -7.21 3.99
C PHE A 10 6.31 -8.06 5.25
N LYS A 11 5.48 -9.11 5.20
CA LYS A 11 5.32 -10.07 6.30
C LYS A 11 6.64 -10.79 6.61
N ALA A 12 7.38 -11.23 5.59
CA ALA A 12 8.69 -11.83 5.78
C ALA A 12 9.68 -10.84 6.41
N PHE A 13 9.68 -9.59 5.95
CA PHE A 13 10.54 -8.52 6.46
C PHE A 13 10.33 -8.26 7.97
N ILE A 14 9.08 -8.06 8.41
CA ILE A 14 8.80 -7.76 9.83
C ILE A 14 9.13 -8.92 10.77
N LEU A 15 9.02 -10.16 10.29
CA LEU A 15 9.33 -11.37 11.07
C LEU A 15 10.82 -11.68 11.14
N GLN A 16 11.60 -11.25 10.14
CA GLN A 16 13.05 -11.38 10.16
C GLN A 16 13.71 -10.32 11.05
N GLU A 17 13.17 -9.09 11.06
CA GLU A 17 13.89 -7.95 11.66
C GLU A 17 13.68 -7.72 13.15
N SER A 18 12.74 -8.41 13.83
CA SER A 18 12.57 -8.15 15.26
C SER A 18 11.83 -9.23 16.03
N GLY A 19 12.32 -9.54 17.24
CA GLY A 19 11.58 -10.32 18.24
C GLY A 19 10.32 -9.63 18.79
N ARG A 20 9.92 -8.49 18.22
CA ARG A 20 8.67 -7.80 18.53
C ARG A 20 7.51 -8.31 17.70
N PHE A 21 7.76 -8.79 16.49
CA PHE A 21 6.73 -9.39 15.65
C PHE A 21 6.79 -10.91 15.73
N ARG A 22 5.63 -11.55 15.90
CA ARG A 22 5.50 -13.02 15.81
C ARG A 22 4.16 -13.39 15.19
N ILE A 23 4.11 -14.56 14.56
CA ILE A 23 2.84 -15.15 14.09
C ILE A 23 2.38 -16.15 15.13
N ASP A 24 1.09 -16.08 15.46
CA ASP A 24 0.40 -17.13 16.21
C ASP A 24 -1.03 -17.26 15.69
N GLY A 25 -1.36 -18.42 15.13
CA GLY A 25 -2.63 -18.67 14.44
C GLY A 25 -2.94 -17.64 13.35
N LEU A 26 -4.11 -17.01 13.45
CA LEU A 26 -4.62 -15.99 12.52
C LEU A 26 -4.27 -14.56 12.97
N SER A 27 -3.20 -14.39 13.74
CA SER A 27 -2.77 -13.08 14.24
C SER A 27 -1.28 -12.85 14.08
N ILE A 28 -0.94 -11.63 13.68
CA ILE A 28 0.41 -11.08 13.76
C ILE A 28 0.48 -10.27 15.04
N TRP A 29 1.30 -10.71 15.98
CA TRP A 29 1.49 -10.01 17.23
C TRP A 29 2.56 -8.95 17.09
N TYR A 30 2.33 -7.76 17.64
CA TYR A 30 3.35 -6.77 17.95
C TYR A 30 3.47 -6.63 19.46
N ASN A 31 4.60 -7.07 20.03
CA ASN A 31 4.77 -7.27 21.47
C ASN A 31 3.63 -8.13 22.06
N SER A 32 2.71 -7.51 22.79
CA SER A 32 1.53 -8.14 23.43
C SER A 32 0.21 -7.84 22.72
N ILE A 33 0.24 -7.12 21.60
CA ILE A 33 -0.97 -6.70 20.88
C ILE A 33 -1.18 -7.61 19.66
N PRO A 34 -2.26 -8.41 19.60
CA PRO A 34 -2.57 -9.23 18.43
C PRO A 34 -3.23 -8.38 17.34
N ILE A 35 -2.66 -8.37 16.15
CA ILE A 35 -3.26 -7.79 14.94
C ILE A 35 -3.85 -8.95 14.13
N PRO A 36 -5.17 -9.05 13.95
CA PRO A 36 -5.76 -10.05 13.07
C PRO A 36 -5.16 -9.98 11.66
N VAL A 37 -4.94 -11.13 11.02
CA VAL A 37 -4.35 -11.16 9.67
C VAL A 37 -5.15 -10.31 8.69
N ASP A 38 -6.48 -10.41 8.69
CA ASP A 38 -7.35 -9.59 7.84
C ASP A 38 -7.10 -8.07 8.02
N LEU A 39 -6.88 -7.64 9.26
CA LEU A 39 -6.58 -6.24 9.56
C LEU A 39 -5.19 -5.82 9.05
N PHE A 40 -4.22 -6.71 9.16
CA PHE A 40 -2.89 -6.51 8.60
C PHE A 40 -2.93 -6.40 7.07
N GLU A 41 -3.76 -7.22 6.40
CA GLU A 41 -3.96 -7.16 4.96
C GLU A 41 -4.61 -5.84 4.54
N ILE A 42 -5.71 -5.45 5.18
CA ILE A 42 -6.38 -4.15 4.93
C ILE A 42 -5.42 -2.97 5.15
N PHE A 43 -4.62 -3.03 6.23
CA PHE A 43 -3.60 -2.02 6.51
C PHE A 43 -2.57 -1.92 5.37
N PHE A 44 -2.06 -3.06 4.90
CA PHE A 44 -1.08 -3.11 3.82
C PHE A 44 -1.68 -2.62 2.52
N ASP A 45 -2.88 -3.07 2.14
CA ASP A 45 -3.54 -2.66 0.90
C ASP A 45 -3.79 -1.15 0.83
N SER A 46 -3.98 -0.52 1.99
CA SER A 46 -4.14 0.93 2.15
C SER A 46 -2.82 1.72 2.16
N TRP A 47 -1.68 1.10 1.82
CA TRP A 47 -0.35 1.72 1.97
C TRP A 47 -0.20 3.06 1.25
N ARG A 48 -0.79 3.20 0.05
CA ARG A 48 -0.68 4.43 -0.77
C ARG A 48 -1.29 5.61 -0.05
N ASP A 49 -2.51 5.43 0.45
CA ASP A 49 -3.19 6.49 1.18
C ASP A 49 -2.48 6.80 2.49
N ASN A 50 -1.98 5.78 3.18
CA ASN A 50 -1.22 5.96 4.41
C ASN A 50 0.07 6.77 4.17
N PHE A 51 0.77 6.50 3.06
CA PHE A 51 1.95 7.30 2.67
C PHE A 51 1.58 8.71 2.24
N LYS A 52 0.47 8.91 1.50
CA LYS A 52 -0.01 10.25 1.16
C LYS A 52 -0.27 11.07 2.43
N ILE A 53 -1.07 10.54 3.36
CA ILE A 53 -1.40 11.23 4.61
C ILE A 53 -0.14 11.48 5.45
N TYR A 54 0.79 10.53 5.48
CA TYR A 54 2.08 10.73 6.14
C TYR A 54 2.87 11.89 5.53
N LEU A 55 2.90 12.01 4.20
CA LEU A 55 3.53 13.13 3.52
C LEU A 55 2.80 14.45 3.82
N ASP A 56 1.46 14.47 3.86
CA ASP A 56 0.71 15.68 4.21
C ASP A 56 1.08 16.16 5.63
N HIS A 57 1.10 15.24 6.60
CA HIS A 57 1.54 15.54 7.96
C HIS A 57 3.00 15.99 8.04
N LEU A 58 3.90 15.36 7.30
CA LEU A 58 5.30 15.74 7.26
C LEU A 58 5.48 17.13 6.67
N MET A 59 4.85 17.40 5.53
CA MET A 59 4.96 18.69 4.83
C MET A 59 4.40 19.83 5.68
N VAL A 60 3.22 19.66 6.28
CA VAL A 60 2.67 20.71 7.16
C VAL A 60 3.51 20.93 8.40
N ALA A 61 4.09 19.86 8.99
CA ALA A 61 4.96 20.00 10.15
C ALA A 61 6.23 20.79 9.82
N LEU A 62 6.89 20.50 8.69
CA LEU A 62 8.07 21.21 8.23
C LEU A 62 7.77 22.68 7.89
N MET A 63 6.63 22.94 7.23
CA MET A 63 6.21 24.31 6.89
C MET A 63 5.88 25.12 8.15
N LEU A 64 5.13 24.55 9.10
CA LEU A 64 4.80 25.21 10.36
C LEU A 64 6.04 25.49 11.21
N GLU A 65 7.02 24.57 11.23
CA GLU A 65 8.26 24.78 11.97
C GLU A 65 9.04 25.99 11.49
N GLN A 66 9.11 26.23 10.17
CA GLN A 66 9.73 27.45 9.65
C GLN A 66 8.86 28.69 9.85
N LEU A 67 7.57 28.59 9.55
CA LEU A 67 6.69 29.75 9.52
C LEU A 67 6.40 30.32 10.90
N LEU A 68 6.22 29.45 11.91
CA LEU A 68 5.94 29.92 13.26
C LEU A 68 7.17 30.54 13.93
N GLN A 69 8.39 30.22 13.46
CA GLN A 69 9.60 30.95 13.86
C GLN A 69 9.65 32.36 13.27
N GLU A 70 9.08 32.57 12.07
CA GLU A 70 9.08 33.86 11.37
C GLU A 70 7.87 34.74 11.76
N HIS A 71 6.80 34.13 12.27
CA HIS A 71 5.54 34.79 12.62
C HIS A 71 5.18 34.58 14.10
N GLU A 72 6.01 35.12 15.01
CA GLU A 72 5.81 35.03 16.47
C GLU A 72 4.44 35.60 16.93
N GLU A 73 3.85 36.51 16.16
CA GLU A 73 2.55 37.15 16.43
C GLU A 73 1.37 36.16 16.53
N LEU A 74 1.51 34.95 15.97
CA LEU A 74 0.46 33.93 16.05
C LEU A 74 0.40 33.25 17.43
N GLU A 75 1.42 33.40 18.28
CA GLU A 75 1.52 32.74 19.59
C GLU A 75 1.31 31.20 19.52
N LEU A 76 1.65 30.57 18.38
CA LEU A 76 1.53 29.14 18.15
C LEU A 76 2.92 28.49 18.13
N SER A 77 3.02 27.28 18.69
CA SER A 77 4.22 26.43 18.56
C SER A 77 3.94 25.19 17.73
N VAL A 78 4.89 24.79 16.88
CA VAL A 78 4.80 23.52 16.12
C VAL A 78 4.67 22.31 17.05
N GLN A 79 5.17 22.41 18.30
CA GLN A 79 5.08 21.34 19.30
C GLN A 79 3.64 21.05 19.74
N ASP A 80 2.74 22.03 19.55
CA ASP A 80 1.33 21.90 19.89
C ASP A 80 0.53 21.22 18.78
N PHE A 81 1.10 21.00 17.60
CA PHE A 81 0.41 20.36 16.49
C PHE A 81 0.64 18.84 16.43
N PRO A 82 -0.34 18.05 15.93
CA PRO A 82 -1.67 18.47 15.46
C PRO A 82 -2.62 19.00 16.56
N ASN A 83 -3.46 19.97 16.22
CA ASN A 83 -4.43 20.60 17.12
C ASN A 83 -5.63 21.18 16.37
N ALA A 84 -6.77 20.52 16.45
CA ALA A 84 -8.00 20.93 15.75
C ALA A 84 -8.48 22.33 16.17
N GLU A 85 -8.38 22.66 17.47
CA GLU A 85 -8.83 23.95 17.99
C GLU A 85 -7.93 25.10 17.50
N ALA A 86 -6.61 24.90 17.54
CA ALA A 86 -5.65 25.88 17.03
C ALA A 86 -5.83 26.14 15.53
N ILE A 87 -6.04 25.09 14.73
CA ILE A 87 -6.33 25.23 13.30
C ILE A 87 -7.67 25.93 13.09
N LYS A 88 -8.72 25.57 13.84
CA LYS A 88 -10.05 26.19 13.69
C LYS A 88 -10.01 27.70 14.00
N SER A 89 -9.34 28.09 15.09
CA SER A 89 -9.24 29.49 15.52
C SER A 89 -8.38 30.34 14.57
N ASN A 90 -7.34 29.75 13.96
CA ASN A 90 -6.38 30.48 13.13
C ASN A 90 -6.46 30.14 11.64
N ARG A 91 -7.56 29.49 11.19
CA ARG A 91 -7.63 28.86 9.86
C ARG A 91 -7.27 29.80 8.72
N GLN A 92 -7.85 31.01 8.70
CA GLN A 92 -7.62 31.97 7.61
C GLN A 92 -6.18 32.49 7.59
N ALA A 93 -5.62 32.80 8.76
CA ALA A 93 -4.24 33.26 8.88
C ALA A 93 -3.26 32.17 8.46
N LEU A 94 -3.42 30.94 8.96
CA LEU A 94 -2.58 29.81 8.60
C LEU A 94 -2.70 29.45 7.12
N TYR A 95 -3.92 29.47 6.55
CA TYR A 95 -4.11 29.23 5.12
C TYR A 95 -3.33 30.24 4.28
N LYS A 96 -3.43 31.53 4.63
CA LYS A 96 -2.73 32.60 3.92
C LYS A 96 -1.21 32.40 3.98
N ILE A 97 -0.67 32.21 5.18
CA ILE A 97 0.79 32.10 5.39
C ILE A 97 1.33 30.81 4.75
N LEU A 98 0.63 29.68 4.85
CA LEU A 98 1.02 28.44 4.18
C LEU A 98 0.97 28.57 2.65
N SER A 99 -0.01 29.30 2.11
CA SER A 99 -0.11 29.56 0.66
C SER A 99 1.02 30.45 0.16
N GLU A 100 1.36 31.49 0.92
CA GLU A 100 2.51 32.37 0.64
C GLU A 100 3.82 31.57 0.70
N CYS A 101 4.00 30.73 1.73
CA CYS A 101 5.14 29.84 1.86
C CYS A 101 5.28 28.88 0.68
N LYS A 102 4.19 28.20 0.31
CA LYS A 102 4.17 27.28 -0.85
C LYS A 102 4.57 27.99 -2.14
N SER A 103 4.15 29.25 -2.32
CA SER A 103 4.42 30.03 -3.53
C SER A 103 5.84 30.61 -3.55
N ALA A 104 6.35 31.03 -2.39
CA ALA A 104 7.67 31.67 -2.26
C ALA A 104 8.82 30.67 -2.15
N ARG A 105 8.58 29.47 -1.60
CA ARG A 105 9.59 28.46 -1.27
C ARG A 105 9.38 27.19 -2.07
N SER A 106 9.90 27.19 -3.29
CA SER A 106 9.81 26.05 -4.22
C SER A 106 10.47 24.77 -3.67
N GLU A 107 11.37 24.91 -2.69
CA GLU A 107 12.09 23.83 -2.01
C GLU A 107 11.13 22.85 -1.33
N PHE A 108 10.02 23.32 -0.75
CA PHE A 108 9.01 22.44 -0.16
C PHE A 108 8.30 21.60 -1.22
N THR A 109 8.01 22.19 -2.38
CA THR A 109 7.37 21.48 -3.48
C THR A 109 8.31 20.44 -4.09
N SER A 110 9.59 20.79 -4.32
CA SER A 110 10.59 19.83 -4.80
C SER A 110 10.82 18.71 -3.80
N LEU A 111 10.96 19.03 -2.51
CA LEU A 111 11.14 18.05 -1.45
C LEU A 111 9.94 17.09 -1.39
N ALA A 112 8.72 17.60 -1.42
CA ALA A 112 7.51 16.78 -1.45
C ALA A 112 7.52 15.77 -2.61
N GLN A 113 7.89 16.22 -3.82
CA GLN A 113 7.97 15.37 -5.00
C GLN A 113 9.07 14.29 -4.86
N GLU A 114 10.24 14.66 -4.32
CA GLU A 114 11.34 13.71 -4.06
C GLU A 114 10.94 12.64 -3.04
N LEU A 115 10.33 13.04 -1.92
CA LEU A 115 9.87 12.12 -0.89
C LEU A 115 8.74 11.21 -1.41
N ALA A 116 7.81 11.76 -2.19
CA ALA A 116 6.75 10.99 -2.83
C ALA A 116 7.30 9.98 -3.85
N ALA A 117 8.30 10.36 -4.64
CA ALA A 117 8.96 9.46 -5.58
C ALA A 117 9.61 8.27 -4.86
N ILE A 118 10.29 8.50 -3.72
CA ILE A 118 10.87 7.44 -2.90
C ILE A 118 9.78 6.48 -2.39
N LEU A 119 8.64 7.01 -1.95
CA LEU A 119 7.51 6.20 -1.49
C LEU A 119 6.67 5.61 -2.63
N SER A 120 6.96 5.96 -3.89
CA SER A 120 6.14 5.62 -5.07
C SER A 120 4.68 6.06 -4.93
N VAL A 121 4.46 7.25 -4.35
CA VAL A 121 3.15 7.92 -4.33
C VAL A 121 3.05 8.78 -5.59
N GLU A 122 2.24 8.34 -6.54
CA GLU A 122 2.15 8.99 -7.85
C GLU A 122 1.40 10.32 -7.78
N ASN A 123 1.88 11.29 -8.56
CA ASN A 123 1.26 12.61 -8.70
C ASN A 123 1.00 13.33 -7.37
N TYR A 124 1.80 13.04 -6.34
CA TYR A 124 1.67 13.72 -5.06
C TYR A 124 1.89 15.22 -5.22
N GLN A 125 0.87 15.98 -4.88
CA GLN A 125 0.89 17.42 -4.72
C GLN A 125 0.08 17.71 -3.48
N PHE A 126 0.66 18.46 -2.54
CA PHE A 126 -0.07 18.85 -1.34
C PHE A 126 -0.94 20.08 -1.62
N ASP A 127 -2.20 20.02 -1.22
CA ASP A 127 -3.08 21.18 -1.15
C ASP A 127 -3.03 21.78 0.26
N ILE A 128 -3.18 23.11 0.38
CA ILE A 128 -3.13 23.76 1.70
C ILE A 128 -4.31 23.33 2.57
N ASN A 129 -5.47 22.99 1.99
CA ASN A 129 -6.58 22.45 2.77
C ASN A 129 -6.26 21.06 3.31
N ASP A 130 -5.67 20.17 2.50
CA ASP A 130 -5.24 18.84 2.92
C ASP A 130 -4.21 18.93 4.05
N LEU A 131 -3.25 19.88 3.94
CA LEU A 131 -2.27 20.15 5.01
C LEU A 131 -2.92 20.63 6.31
N LEU A 132 -3.89 21.56 6.22
CA LEU A 132 -4.62 22.05 7.39
C LEU A 132 -5.51 20.97 8.01
N GLU A 133 -6.10 20.11 7.18
CA GLU A 133 -6.85 18.94 7.65
C GLU A 133 -5.93 17.99 8.41
N ALA A 134 -4.77 17.63 7.85
CA ALA A 134 -3.76 16.83 8.52
C ALA A 134 -3.33 17.46 9.85
N ALA A 135 -3.05 18.77 9.88
CA ALA A 135 -2.71 19.49 11.12
C ALA A 135 -3.85 19.58 12.15
N SER A 136 -5.09 19.26 11.75
CA SER A 136 -6.25 19.22 12.64
C SER A 136 -6.50 17.84 13.25
N ILE A 137 -5.89 16.76 12.74
CA ILE A 137 -6.17 15.39 13.22
C ILE A 137 -5.62 15.21 14.64
N GLU A 138 -6.51 15.20 15.63
CA GLU A 138 -6.13 15.12 17.03
C GLU A 138 -5.43 13.80 17.39
N GLY A 139 -4.37 13.90 18.19
CA GLY A 139 -3.64 12.74 18.67
C GLY A 139 -2.27 13.10 19.24
N LYS A 140 -1.31 12.23 18.99
CA LYS A 140 0.10 12.44 19.37
C LYS A 140 0.69 13.54 18.48
N LYS A 141 1.55 14.38 19.07
CA LYS A 141 2.12 15.58 18.42
C LYS A 141 3.23 15.27 17.41
N TYR A 142 3.56 16.21 16.53
CA TYR A 142 4.60 16.07 15.49
C TYR A 142 5.99 15.73 16.03
N LYS A 143 6.30 16.11 17.28
CA LYS A 143 7.52 15.66 17.98
C LYS A 143 7.63 14.13 18.06
N ARG A 144 6.51 13.40 17.96
CA ARG A 144 6.41 11.94 18.01
C ARG A 144 6.33 11.29 16.62
N MET A 145 6.44 12.05 15.55
CA MET A 145 6.45 11.51 14.19
C MET A 145 7.68 10.63 13.97
N PHE A 146 7.51 9.49 13.30
CA PHE A 146 8.64 8.69 12.85
C PHE A 146 9.21 9.28 11.56
N LEU A 147 10.53 9.40 11.49
CA LEU A 147 11.23 9.93 10.32
C LEU A 147 12.36 8.98 9.93
N PRO A 148 12.25 8.28 8.78
CA PRO A 148 13.32 7.45 8.23
C PRO A 148 14.64 8.21 8.06
N LYS A 149 15.77 7.49 8.14
CA LYS A 149 17.11 8.11 8.11
C LYS A 149 17.37 8.85 6.80
N GLU A 150 16.92 8.28 5.70
CA GLU A 150 17.02 8.78 4.33
C GLU A 150 16.24 10.09 4.21
N PHE A 151 15.01 10.12 4.74
CA PHE A 151 14.17 11.31 4.76
C PHE A 151 14.80 12.41 5.60
N ARG A 152 15.31 12.08 6.79
CA ARG A 152 16.00 13.04 7.66
C ARG A 152 17.21 13.68 6.97
N LYS A 153 17.99 12.90 6.20
CA LYS A 153 19.12 13.43 5.42
C LYS A 153 18.66 14.38 4.33
N LEU A 154 17.65 14.00 3.55
CA LEU A 154 17.12 14.82 2.46
C LEU A 154 16.55 16.14 2.96
N ILE A 155 15.75 16.11 4.02
CA ILE A 155 15.16 17.32 4.62
C ILE A 155 16.26 18.27 5.09
N LYS A 156 17.27 17.80 5.82
CA LYS A 156 18.37 18.65 6.30
C LYS A 156 19.17 19.31 5.18
N ILE A 157 19.27 18.67 4.02
CA ILE A 157 19.96 19.22 2.85
C ILE A 157 19.13 20.33 2.20
N ARG A 158 17.80 20.15 2.13
CA ARG A 158 16.90 21.06 1.41
C ARG A 158 16.42 22.24 2.26
N ILE A 159 16.19 21.99 3.54
CA ILE A 159 15.53 22.91 4.45
C ILE A 159 16.31 22.92 5.76
N ALA A 160 17.11 23.97 5.97
CA ALA A 160 17.86 24.14 7.20
C ALA A 160 16.92 24.43 8.38
N GLY A 161 17.20 23.86 9.56
CA GLY A 161 16.48 24.11 10.82
C GLY A 161 15.08 23.50 10.96
N SER A 162 14.56 22.79 9.95
CA SER A 162 13.17 22.32 9.93
C SER A 162 12.91 21.01 10.70
N LEU A 163 13.76 20.60 11.63
CA LEU A 163 13.62 19.32 12.35
C LEU A 163 13.94 19.43 13.85
N ASP A 164 13.98 20.64 14.40
CA ASP A 164 14.40 20.88 15.79
C ASP A 164 13.28 20.48 16.77
N SER A 165 12.03 20.57 16.34
CA SER A 165 10.83 20.23 17.10
C SER A 165 10.01 19.07 16.48
N VAL A 166 10.32 18.66 15.24
CA VAL A 166 9.64 17.57 14.53
C VAL A 166 10.43 16.26 14.60
N ALA A 167 9.73 15.14 14.84
CA ALA A 167 10.31 13.80 14.88
C ALA A 167 11.51 13.63 15.84
N THR A 168 11.38 14.16 17.06
CA THR A 168 12.42 14.15 18.09
C THR A 168 12.25 13.04 19.15
N SER A 169 11.11 12.34 19.16
CA SER A 169 10.78 11.35 20.19
C SER A 169 9.92 10.20 19.66
N ASN A 170 10.00 9.00 20.27
CA ASN A 170 9.13 7.80 20.21
C ASN A 170 8.67 7.22 18.85
N GLY A 171 8.45 8.02 17.80
CA GLY A 171 8.07 7.57 16.47
C GLY A 171 6.66 6.97 16.38
N ASP A 172 5.76 7.26 17.32
CA ASP A 172 4.50 6.55 17.47
C ASP A 172 3.26 7.40 17.20
N MET A 173 3.44 8.56 16.55
CA MET A 173 2.35 9.46 16.20
C MET A 173 1.29 8.83 15.29
N PHE A 174 1.73 8.13 14.24
CA PHE A 174 0.87 7.73 13.13
C PHE A 174 -0.12 6.61 13.47
N GLY A 175 0.10 5.93 14.60
CA GLY A 175 -0.78 4.87 15.09
C GLY A 175 -2.21 5.32 15.34
N ASN A 176 -2.41 6.51 15.91
CA ASN A 176 -3.76 7.06 16.11
C ASN A 176 -4.47 7.34 14.79
N ILE A 177 -3.74 7.91 13.82
CA ILE A 177 -4.28 8.28 12.50
C ILE A 177 -4.77 7.03 11.76
N ILE A 178 -3.98 5.95 11.79
CA ILE A 178 -4.39 4.67 11.20
C ILE A 178 -5.57 4.05 11.96
N ALA A 179 -5.53 4.06 13.29
CA ALA A 179 -6.62 3.52 14.11
C ALA A 179 -7.95 4.20 13.79
N ASP A 180 -7.98 5.52 13.65
CA ASP A 180 -9.20 6.26 13.32
C ASP A 180 -9.73 5.93 11.93
N ARG A 181 -8.84 5.85 10.93
CA ARG A 181 -9.22 5.47 9.56
C ARG A 181 -9.81 4.08 9.48
N LEU A 182 -9.23 3.14 10.22
CA LEU A 182 -9.70 1.75 10.29
C LEU A 182 -10.88 1.58 11.27
N LYS A 183 -11.35 2.68 11.90
CA LYS A 183 -12.44 2.69 12.90
C LYS A 183 -12.16 1.75 14.08
N LEU A 184 -10.90 1.72 14.53
CA LEU A 184 -10.43 0.92 15.64
C LEU A 184 -10.27 1.74 16.91
N TYR A 185 -10.33 1.07 18.05
CA TYR A 185 -10.11 1.71 19.34
C TYR A 185 -8.62 2.06 19.53
N ARG A 186 -8.31 3.36 19.60
CA ARG A 186 -6.93 3.90 19.65
C ARG A 186 -6.08 3.24 20.74
N SER A 187 -6.59 3.09 21.96
CA SER A 187 -5.79 2.60 23.10
C SER A 187 -5.40 1.12 23.02
N GLY A 188 -6.06 0.33 22.17
CA GLY A 188 -5.75 -1.09 21.99
C GLY A 188 -4.72 -1.35 20.88
N PHE A 189 -4.75 -0.52 19.82
CA PHE A 189 -4.03 -0.81 18.58
C PHE A 189 -3.04 0.27 18.12
N SER A 190 -3.14 1.50 18.63
CA SER A 190 -2.32 2.62 18.13
C SER A 190 -0.82 2.28 18.14
N ASP A 191 -0.30 1.74 19.23
CA ASP A 191 1.15 1.49 19.33
C ASP A 191 1.61 0.37 18.39
N ALA A 192 0.75 -0.63 18.16
CA ALA A 192 1.01 -1.70 17.20
C ALA A 192 0.94 -1.21 15.76
N LEU A 193 -0.07 -0.40 15.42
CA LEU A 193 -0.22 0.20 14.10
C LEU A 193 0.90 1.20 13.79
N ALA A 194 1.35 1.97 14.79
CA ALA A 194 2.52 2.83 14.65
C ALA A 194 3.78 2.02 14.37
N GLY A 195 4.03 0.97 15.16
CA GLY A 195 5.17 0.08 14.94
C GLY A 195 5.14 -0.57 13.55
N LEU A 196 3.96 -1.02 13.12
CA LEU A 196 3.75 -1.61 11.81
C LEU A 196 3.97 -0.60 10.67
N PHE A 197 3.47 0.62 10.81
CA PHE A 197 3.65 1.68 9.83
C PHE A 197 5.10 2.13 9.68
N ASN A 198 5.81 2.25 10.79
CA ASN A 198 7.24 2.57 10.76
C ASN A 198 8.01 1.48 10.01
N LYS A 199 7.68 0.21 10.24
CA LYS A 199 8.25 -0.91 9.49
C LYS A 199 7.85 -0.91 8.02
N LEU A 200 6.64 -0.47 7.68
CA LEU A 200 6.22 -0.32 6.28
C LEU A 200 7.05 0.76 5.56
N LEU A 201 7.32 1.89 6.21
CA LEU A 201 8.19 2.93 5.68
C LEU A 201 9.62 2.42 5.48
N GLU A 202 10.21 1.78 6.51
CA GLU A 202 11.55 1.18 6.42
C GLU A 202 11.61 0.12 5.31
N TYR A 203 10.62 -0.75 5.23
CA TYR A 203 10.52 -1.78 4.19
C TYR A 203 10.51 -1.16 2.79
N LYS A 204 9.70 -0.11 2.59
CA LYS A 204 9.61 0.57 1.30
C LYS A 204 10.94 1.24 0.93
N ILE A 205 11.54 1.98 1.86
CA ILE A 205 12.72 2.81 1.63
C ILE A 205 14.00 1.96 1.52
N ASP A 206 14.22 1.04 2.47
CA ASP A 206 15.49 0.34 2.62
C ASP A 206 15.56 -0.93 1.78
N LYS A 207 14.43 -1.61 1.56
CA LYS A 207 14.40 -2.95 0.94
C LYS A 207 13.80 -2.98 -0.44
N CYS A 208 12.92 -2.02 -0.74
CA CYS A 208 12.17 -1.96 -1.99
C CYS A 208 12.51 -0.69 -2.80
N SER A 209 13.71 -0.12 -2.60
CA SER A 209 14.19 1.07 -3.30
C SER A 209 14.28 0.81 -4.81
N GLY A 210 13.17 1.12 -5.46
CA GLY A 210 12.92 1.04 -6.89
C GLY A 210 11.58 1.73 -7.12
N PHE A 211 11.49 2.51 -8.19
CA PHE A 211 10.21 3.01 -8.68
C PHE A 211 9.32 1.78 -8.93
N ILE A 212 8.25 1.63 -8.16
CA ILE A 212 7.11 0.88 -8.69
C ILE A 212 6.50 1.88 -9.67
N ALA A 213 7.04 1.93 -10.88
CA ALA A 213 6.30 2.55 -11.97
C ALA A 213 4.94 1.89 -11.93
N VAL A 214 3.86 2.67 -11.85
CA VAL A 214 2.60 2.24 -12.44
C VAL A 214 2.83 2.19 -13.94
N THR A 215 3.52 1.14 -14.36
CA THR A 215 3.25 0.43 -15.58
C THR A 215 3.00 -1.02 -15.19
N GLY A 216 2.06 -1.16 -14.28
CA GLY A 216 1.23 -2.35 -14.14
C GLY A 216 -0.05 -2.28 -14.98
N SER A 217 -0.16 -1.38 -15.95
CA SER A 217 -0.81 -1.80 -17.19
C SER A 217 0.12 -2.87 -17.78
N SER A 218 -0.13 -4.13 -17.48
CA SER A 218 0.41 -5.21 -18.29
C SER A 218 -0.16 -5.02 -19.70
N ILE A 219 0.50 -4.20 -20.52
CA ILE A 219 0.36 -4.33 -21.96
C ILE A 219 1.10 -5.63 -22.26
N LEU A 220 0.33 -6.71 -22.38
CA LEU A 220 0.79 -7.95 -22.99
C LEU A 220 1.34 -7.58 -24.38
N ARG A 221 2.67 -7.50 -24.50
CA ARG A 221 3.33 -7.43 -25.80
C ARG A 221 3.57 -8.86 -26.25
N PHE A 222 2.81 -9.26 -27.27
CA PHE A 222 2.99 -10.52 -27.95
C PHE A 222 4.34 -10.50 -28.67
N GLY A 223 5.29 -11.31 -28.18
CA GLY A 223 6.43 -11.72 -28.97
C GLY A 223 6.02 -12.93 -29.79
N ASP A 224 6.01 -12.79 -31.12
CA ASP A 224 5.94 -13.93 -32.03
C ASP A 224 7.29 -14.66 -32.01
N GLU A 225 7.47 -15.53 -31.03
CA GLU A 225 8.50 -16.57 -31.11
C GLU A 225 7.88 -17.93 -30.75
N GLY A 226 7.53 -18.65 -31.82
CA GLY A 226 8.01 -20.02 -32.01
C GLY A 226 7.56 -21.10 -31.03
N SER A 227 6.67 -21.96 -31.55
CA SER A 227 6.68 -23.42 -31.37
C SER A 227 6.16 -24.04 -30.06
N SER A 228 4.89 -24.45 -30.08
CA SER A 228 4.51 -25.86 -30.30
C SER A 228 2.99 -25.99 -30.19
N ASN A 229 2.32 -26.17 -31.33
CA ASN A 229 0.88 -26.41 -31.39
C ASN A 229 0.56 -27.82 -30.88
N LYS A 230 0.35 -27.95 -29.57
CA LYS A 230 -0.64 -28.89 -29.06
C LYS A 230 -1.89 -28.08 -28.72
N LEU A 231 -2.92 -28.21 -29.55
CA LEU A 231 -4.25 -27.66 -29.28
C LEU A 231 -4.73 -28.20 -27.94
N ILE A 232 -4.92 -27.31 -26.97
CA ILE A 232 -5.40 -27.68 -25.63
C ILE A 232 -6.88 -28.01 -25.77
N GLN A 233 -7.23 -29.27 -25.53
CA GLN A 233 -8.60 -29.73 -25.70
C GLN A 233 -9.50 -29.16 -24.61
N VAL A 234 -10.61 -28.53 -25.01
CA VAL A 234 -11.61 -27.96 -24.09
C VAL A 234 -12.83 -28.87 -24.04
N ILE A 235 -13.25 -29.24 -22.85
CA ILE A 235 -14.44 -30.05 -22.58
C ILE A 235 -15.50 -29.16 -21.91
N LYS A 236 -16.73 -29.23 -22.40
CA LYS A 236 -17.88 -28.49 -21.86
C LYS A 236 -18.57 -29.33 -20.80
N GLU A 237 -18.24 -29.09 -19.54
CA GLU A 237 -18.78 -29.86 -18.41
C GLU A 237 -18.76 -28.99 -17.14
N LYS A 238 -19.68 -29.24 -16.20
CA LYS A 238 -19.69 -28.53 -14.92
C LYS A 238 -18.45 -28.87 -14.11
N THR A 239 -17.80 -27.85 -13.58
CA THR A 239 -16.66 -27.97 -12.66
C THR A 239 -17.13 -28.40 -11.27
N VAL A 240 -16.24 -29.02 -10.50
CA VAL A 240 -16.57 -29.59 -9.17
C VAL A 240 -16.90 -28.50 -8.16
N ASP A 241 -16.18 -27.38 -8.21
CA ASP A 241 -16.28 -26.26 -7.29
C ASP A 241 -17.13 -25.10 -7.83
N GLY A 242 -17.70 -25.24 -9.04
CA GLY A 242 -18.43 -24.19 -9.73
C GLY A 242 -17.57 -23.13 -10.40
N SER A 243 -16.23 -23.25 -10.36
CA SER A 243 -15.31 -22.32 -11.03
C SER A 243 -15.55 -22.27 -12.55
N LEU A 244 -15.08 -21.20 -13.20
CA LEU A 244 -15.22 -21.01 -14.65
C LEU A 244 -14.50 -22.11 -15.43
N TRP A 245 -13.31 -22.50 -14.96
CA TRP A 245 -12.56 -23.62 -15.53
C TRP A 245 -11.93 -24.48 -14.45
N GLU A 246 -11.57 -25.71 -14.83
CA GLU A 246 -10.84 -26.68 -14.00
C GLU A 246 -9.90 -27.51 -14.90
N PRO A 247 -8.67 -27.78 -14.47
CA PRO A 247 -7.78 -28.66 -15.21
C PRO A 247 -8.27 -30.13 -15.15
N LEU A 248 -8.20 -30.84 -16.27
CA LEU A 248 -8.51 -32.27 -16.34
C LEU A 248 -7.34 -33.02 -16.99
N PHE A 249 -6.95 -34.15 -16.40
CA PHE A 249 -5.91 -35.00 -16.95
C PHE A 249 -6.45 -36.40 -17.24
N ASP A 250 -6.33 -36.83 -18.49
CA ASP A 250 -6.77 -38.14 -18.97
C ASP A 250 -5.80 -38.65 -20.06
N GLY A 251 -4.50 -38.64 -19.73
CA GLY A 251 -3.39 -38.92 -20.65
C GLY A 251 -2.84 -37.69 -21.39
N GLU A 252 -3.66 -36.66 -21.60
CA GLU A 252 -3.24 -35.32 -22.01
C GLU A 252 -3.95 -34.26 -21.15
N ILE A 253 -3.36 -33.06 -21.05
CA ILE A 253 -3.93 -31.95 -20.27
C ILE A 253 -5.07 -31.32 -21.07
N LYS A 254 -6.27 -31.37 -20.50
CA LYS A 254 -7.50 -30.81 -21.02
C LYS A 254 -8.00 -29.73 -20.06
N ILE A 255 -8.87 -28.86 -20.56
CA ILE A 255 -9.54 -27.84 -19.74
C ILE A 255 -11.02 -28.18 -19.70
N ARG A 256 -11.58 -28.34 -18.51
CA ARG A 256 -13.02 -28.35 -18.30
C ARG A 256 -13.49 -26.90 -18.19
N LEU A 257 -14.44 -26.48 -19.04
CA LEU A 257 -15.03 -25.15 -19.01
C LEU A 257 -16.49 -25.25 -18.60
N ASN A 258 -16.87 -24.52 -17.54
CA ASN A 258 -18.17 -24.64 -16.90
C ASN A 258 -19.27 -23.89 -17.68
N PRO A 259 -20.24 -24.58 -18.31
CA PRO A 259 -21.32 -23.93 -19.06
C PRO A 259 -22.32 -23.19 -18.18
N SER A 260 -22.29 -23.39 -16.85
CA SER A 260 -23.19 -22.71 -15.91
C SER A 260 -22.60 -21.41 -15.36
N HIS A 261 -21.37 -21.05 -15.73
CA HIS A 261 -20.73 -19.80 -15.30
C HIS A 261 -21.15 -18.64 -16.22
N PRO A 262 -21.46 -17.44 -15.68
CA PRO A 262 -21.90 -16.27 -16.48
C PRO A 262 -20.97 -15.95 -17.67
N HIS A 263 -19.66 -15.91 -17.43
CA HIS A 263 -18.62 -15.68 -18.45
C HIS A 263 -18.40 -16.80 -19.48
N TYR A 264 -19.12 -17.93 -19.40
CA TYR A 264 -18.97 -19.01 -20.38
C TYR A 264 -19.30 -18.55 -21.81
N GLU A 265 -20.41 -17.83 -21.96
CA GLU A 265 -20.87 -17.32 -23.25
C GLU A 265 -19.94 -16.21 -23.76
N VAL A 266 -19.38 -15.40 -22.86
CA VAL A 266 -18.39 -14.36 -23.20
C VAL A 266 -17.14 -14.99 -23.81
N ILE A 267 -16.62 -16.06 -23.22
CA ILE A 267 -15.42 -16.76 -23.73
C ILE A 267 -15.70 -17.46 -25.05
N THR A 268 -16.86 -18.11 -25.20
CA THR A 268 -17.15 -18.91 -26.39
C THR A 268 -17.56 -18.06 -27.60
N LYS A 269 -18.05 -16.83 -27.39
CA LYS A 269 -18.49 -15.91 -28.46
C LYS A 269 -17.53 -14.75 -28.71
N CYS A 270 -16.42 -14.63 -27.98
CA CYS A 270 -15.46 -13.56 -28.22
C CYS A 270 -14.75 -13.72 -29.58
N SER A 271 -14.16 -12.63 -30.07
CA SER A 271 -13.49 -12.60 -31.37
C SER A 271 -12.23 -13.48 -31.44
N ASN A 272 -11.64 -13.85 -30.30
CA ASN A 272 -10.43 -14.68 -30.23
C ASN A 272 -10.47 -15.63 -29.02
N PRO A 273 -11.28 -16.71 -29.07
CA PRO A 273 -11.41 -17.66 -27.97
C PRO A 273 -10.13 -18.48 -27.77
N GLU A 274 -9.35 -18.68 -28.83
CA GLU A 274 -8.10 -19.46 -28.79
C GLU A 274 -7.06 -18.82 -27.87
N ALA A 275 -6.95 -17.49 -27.86
CA ALA A 275 -6.06 -16.78 -26.95
C ALA A 275 -6.42 -17.02 -25.49
N VAL A 276 -7.71 -16.96 -25.15
CA VAL A 276 -8.21 -17.23 -23.78
C VAL A 276 -7.96 -18.69 -23.40
N ILE A 277 -8.30 -19.62 -24.29
CA ILE A 277 -8.08 -21.07 -24.08
C ILE A 277 -6.60 -21.38 -23.87
N LYS A 278 -5.70 -20.71 -24.61
CA LYS A 278 -4.25 -20.86 -24.44
C LYS A 278 -3.79 -20.41 -23.05
N ILE A 279 -4.31 -19.29 -22.54
CA ILE A 279 -4.01 -18.80 -21.18
C ILE A 279 -4.51 -19.80 -20.14
N LEU A 280 -5.79 -20.19 -20.21
CA LEU A 280 -6.37 -21.16 -19.28
C LEU A 280 -5.59 -22.48 -19.28
N GLY A 281 -5.10 -22.89 -20.44
CA GLY A 281 -4.32 -24.11 -20.56
C GLY A 281 -2.88 -24.00 -20.07
N VAL A 282 -2.27 -22.81 -20.09
CA VAL A 282 -1.01 -22.57 -19.37
C VAL A 282 -1.24 -22.66 -17.87
N MET A 283 -2.32 -22.06 -17.35
CA MET A 283 -2.67 -22.13 -15.93
C MET A 283 -2.92 -23.56 -15.48
N ALA A 284 -3.67 -24.34 -16.27
CA ALA A 284 -3.92 -25.76 -16.03
C ALA A 284 -2.61 -26.58 -15.97
N ARG A 285 -1.64 -26.29 -16.87
CA ARG A 285 -0.32 -26.93 -16.84
C ARG A 285 0.48 -26.57 -15.59
N LEU A 286 0.42 -25.31 -15.15
CA LEU A 286 1.11 -24.87 -13.95
C LEU A 286 0.55 -25.58 -12.71
N GLU A 287 -0.78 -25.62 -12.58
CA GLU A 287 -1.49 -26.32 -11.50
C GLU A 287 -1.11 -27.82 -11.48
N MET A 288 -1.13 -28.49 -12.64
CA MET A 288 -0.81 -29.93 -12.75
C MET A 288 0.67 -30.28 -12.55
N ASN A 289 1.58 -29.32 -12.76
CA ASN A 289 3.02 -29.54 -12.60
C ASN A 289 3.55 -29.12 -11.22
N CYS A 290 2.69 -28.66 -10.31
CA CYS A 290 3.09 -28.36 -8.94
C CYS A 290 3.49 -29.64 -8.20
N SER A 291 4.77 -29.73 -7.84
CA SER A 291 5.30 -30.82 -7.02
C SER A 291 5.11 -30.58 -5.51
N ASN A 292 4.81 -29.34 -5.11
CA ASN A 292 4.59 -28.93 -3.74
C ASN A 292 3.09 -28.75 -3.44
N SER A 293 2.59 -29.40 -2.39
CA SER A 293 1.17 -29.35 -1.98
C SER A 293 0.71 -27.96 -1.51
N ASN A 294 1.61 -27.12 -0.98
CA ASN A 294 1.28 -25.75 -0.60
C ASN A 294 1.19 -24.83 -1.82
N GLU A 295 2.04 -25.04 -2.82
CA GLU A 295 2.03 -24.28 -4.07
C GLU A 295 0.79 -24.63 -4.90
N LEU A 296 0.44 -25.92 -4.98
CA LEU A 296 -0.79 -26.38 -5.61
C LEU A 296 -2.03 -25.69 -5.03
N LYS A 297 -2.15 -25.66 -3.69
CA LYS A 297 -3.26 -24.98 -3.00
C LYS A 297 -3.33 -23.48 -3.30
N ILE A 298 -2.19 -22.82 -3.48
CA ILE A 298 -2.17 -21.39 -3.83
C ILE A 298 -2.73 -21.21 -5.24
N ILE A 299 -2.31 -22.03 -6.20
CA ILE A 299 -2.78 -21.94 -7.59
C ILE A 299 -4.28 -22.29 -7.70
N GLU A 300 -4.74 -23.34 -7.00
CA GLU A 300 -6.16 -23.71 -6.90
C GLU A 300 -6.99 -22.55 -6.32
N ASN A 301 -6.50 -21.90 -5.26
CA ASN A 301 -7.17 -20.74 -4.67
C ASN A 301 -7.21 -19.54 -5.62
N VAL A 302 -6.16 -19.29 -6.39
CA VAL A 302 -6.15 -18.22 -7.41
C VAL A 302 -7.20 -18.51 -8.49
N ARG A 303 -7.28 -19.75 -9.00
CA ARG A 303 -8.30 -20.18 -9.97
C ARG A 303 -9.72 -19.96 -9.43
N ALA A 304 -9.98 -20.38 -8.20
CA ALA A 304 -11.28 -20.22 -7.55
C ALA A 304 -11.64 -18.73 -7.33
N ARG A 305 -10.68 -17.91 -6.89
CA ARG A 305 -10.90 -16.46 -6.69
C ARG A 305 -11.14 -15.73 -8.00
N ILE A 306 -10.36 -15.99 -9.05
CA ILE A 306 -10.58 -15.41 -10.38
C ILE A 306 -11.98 -15.77 -10.88
N SER A 307 -12.36 -17.05 -10.77
CA SER A 307 -13.69 -17.49 -11.18
C SER A 307 -14.80 -16.78 -10.39
N ARG A 308 -14.63 -16.62 -9.08
CA ARG A 308 -15.59 -15.91 -8.24
C ARG A 308 -15.70 -14.42 -8.56
N GLU A 309 -14.58 -13.74 -8.79
CA GLU A 309 -14.59 -12.32 -9.20
C GLU A 309 -15.29 -12.14 -10.54
N LEU A 310 -15.03 -13.04 -11.50
CA LEU A 310 -15.76 -13.06 -12.78
C LEU A 310 -17.25 -13.35 -12.59
N TRP A 311 -17.63 -14.17 -11.61
CA TRP A 311 -19.03 -14.41 -11.30
C TRP A 311 -19.74 -13.14 -10.77
N MET A 312 -19.03 -12.27 -10.05
CA MET A 312 -19.59 -11.07 -9.43
C MET A 312 -19.55 -9.83 -10.34
N SER A 313 -18.81 -9.89 -11.46
CA SER A 313 -18.65 -8.76 -12.37
C SER A 313 -19.70 -8.69 -13.49
N ASP A 314 -20.56 -9.71 -13.61
CA ASP A 314 -21.79 -9.74 -14.42
C ASP A 314 -23.03 -9.67 -13.53
#